data_AF-A0A0Q9KQG9-F1
#
_entry.id   AF-A0A0Q9KQG9-F1
#
_cell.length_a   1.000
_cell.length_b   1.000
_cell.length_c   1.000
_cell.angle_alpha   90.00
_cell.angle_beta   90.00
_cell.angle_gamma   90.00
#
_symmetry.space_group_name_H-M   'P 1'
#
loop_
_entity.id
_entity.type
_entity.pdbx_description
1 polymer ?
#
loop_
_entity_poly.entity_id
_entity_poly.type
_entity_poly.pdbx_seq_one_letter_code
_entity_poly.pdbx_strand_id
1 'polypeptide(L)'
;MSDPILDLLAAPPTPSMSIDERSVHAGGRRRLRRRTMRRTGFGLGAAAAAAAVAFATIGTGVGGEALPAGPPTSSSSASDQRVSAALFDGAWSVEVRPGAPADQPNIVFYKGSGATRQQLAGSSASADVVSMGTGSGAEGVMLGTAPADADQFLTITRDGFKGGVSQDTQPLPGTDFQAVALKFDEPGQTENYVDTIWTNAADEVRSANGTMLPTVPIAGGDRFFISRESGVMGVFMAGGRGGSTRPLSRKATTTMGYGERPDNGAWAWTSATLLPEGARDVSFTWAHAQTHTKVTVKSLGTGEVAYGQATAPGTDSGPLVTKVTWTDKAGTRHTDAVE
;
A
#
# COMPACT_ATOMS: atom_id res chain seq x y z
N MET A 1 -45.85 16.66 -16.18
CA MET A 1 -44.78 16.87 -15.19
C MET A 1 -44.79 15.63 -14.30
N SER A 2 -43.75 14.81 -14.36
CA SER A 2 -43.63 13.55 -13.62
C SER A 2 -43.17 13.82 -12.18
N ASP A 3 -43.77 13.08 -11.25
CA ASP A 3 -43.59 13.22 -9.80
C ASP A 3 -42.27 12.53 -9.37
N PRO A 4 -41.26 13.27 -8.88
CA PRO A 4 -39.92 12.74 -8.60
C PRO A 4 -39.88 11.70 -7.47
N ILE A 5 -40.97 11.56 -6.70
CA ILE A 5 -41.07 10.57 -5.61
C ILE A 5 -41.38 9.17 -6.17
N LEU A 6 -42.13 9.07 -7.27
CA LEU A 6 -42.46 7.78 -7.88
C LEU A 6 -41.27 7.16 -8.63
N ASP A 7 -40.37 7.98 -9.17
CA ASP A 7 -39.11 7.50 -9.78
C ASP A 7 -38.11 6.96 -8.75
N LEU A 8 -38.17 7.44 -7.49
CA LEU A 8 -37.33 6.93 -6.39
C LEU A 8 -37.78 5.57 -5.84
N LEU A 9 -39.07 5.23 -5.99
CA LEU A 9 -39.64 3.95 -5.55
C LEU A 9 -39.54 2.85 -6.62
N ALA A 10 -39.26 3.20 -7.87
CA ALA A 10 -39.00 2.25 -8.96
C ALA A 10 -37.53 1.81 -9.06
N ALA A 11 -36.66 2.35 -8.21
CA ALA A 11 -35.25 1.96 -8.18
C ALA A 11 -35.11 0.49 -7.74
N PRO A 12 -34.39 -0.36 -8.50
CA PRO A 12 -34.17 -1.74 -8.10
C PRO A 12 -33.49 -1.80 -6.73
N PRO A 13 -33.83 -2.78 -5.87
CA PRO A 13 -33.25 -2.89 -4.55
C PRO A 13 -31.72 -2.92 -4.66
N THR A 14 -31.06 -2.09 -3.84
CA THR A 14 -29.61 -2.04 -3.77
C THR A 14 -29.05 -3.45 -3.58
N PRO A 15 -28.05 -3.87 -4.38
CA PRO A 15 -27.54 -5.23 -4.34
C PRO A 15 -27.06 -5.60 -2.93
N SER A 16 -27.58 -6.70 -2.41
CA SER A 16 -27.08 -7.29 -1.15
C SER A 16 -25.64 -7.74 -1.35
N MET A 17 -24.70 -7.12 -0.63
CA MET A 17 -23.30 -7.54 -0.60
C MET A 17 -23.19 -8.90 0.10
N SER A 18 -23.20 -10.00 -0.65
CA SER A 18 -22.71 -11.28 -0.14
C SER A 18 -21.18 -11.29 -0.28
N ILE A 19 -20.49 -11.15 0.84
CA ILE A 19 -19.04 -11.30 0.92
C ILE A 19 -18.75 -12.81 0.98
N ASP A 20 -18.11 -13.36 -0.06
CA ASP A 20 -17.57 -14.72 0.00
C ASP A 20 -16.28 -14.70 0.82
N GLU A 21 -16.36 -15.14 2.07
CA GLU A 21 -15.25 -15.19 3.02
C GLU A 21 -14.09 -16.10 2.55
N ARG A 22 -14.33 -17.11 1.70
CA ARG A 22 -13.24 -17.97 1.19
C ARG A 22 -12.45 -17.30 0.08
N SER A 23 -13.10 -16.50 -0.78
CA SER A 23 -12.42 -15.67 -1.79
C SER A 23 -11.51 -14.61 -1.16
N VAL A 24 -11.90 -14.14 0.02
CA VAL A 24 -11.21 -13.13 0.82
C VAL A 24 -9.96 -13.68 1.50
N HIS A 25 -9.98 -14.96 1.87
CA HIS A 25 -8.83 -15.63 2.46
C HIS A 25 -7.87 -16.21 1.41
N ALA A 26 -8.33 -16.50 0.19
CA ALA A 26 -7.51 -17.02 -0.90
C ALA A 26 -6.90 -15.95 -1.81
N GLY A 27 -7.49 -14.75 -1.88
CA GLY A 27 -6.99 -13.62 -2.66
C GLY A 27 -7.01 -12.35 -1.82
N GLY A 28 -5.82 -11.82 -1.51
CA GLY A 28 -5.64 -10.60 -0.71
C GLY A 28 -6.57 -9.46 -1.14
N ARG A 29 -7.35 -8.94 -0.18
CA ARG A 29 -8.18 -7.72 -0.27
C ARG A 29 -7.27 -6.47 -0.37
N ARG A 30 -7.63 -5.30 -0.93
CA ARG A 30 -8.91 -4.74 -1.43
C ARG A 30 -8.66 -3.52 -2.35
N ARG A 31 -9.68 -3.17 -3.15
CA ARG A 31 -9.78 -2.03 -4.10
C ARG A 31 -9.78 -0.63 -3.45
N LEU A 32 -9.05 0.31 -4.05
CA LEU A 32 -9.12 1.75 -3.79
C LEU A 32 -10.30 2.39 -4.56
N ARG A 33 -11.15 3.17 -3.87
CA ARG A 33 -12.19 4.01 -4.49
C ARG A 33 -11.83 5.47 -4.28
N ARG A 34 -11.21 6.12 -5.27
CA ARG A 34 -10.99 7.58 -5.27
C ARG A 34 -12.34 8.29 -5.39
N ARG A 35 -12.70 9.12 -4.40
CA ARG A 35 -13.77 10.12 -4.52
C ARG A 35 -13.14 11.50 -4.39
N THR A 36 -12.84 12.13 -5.52
CA THR A 36 -12.49 13.54 -5.59
C THR A 36 -13.77 14.37 -5.52
N MET A 37 -14.12 14.89 -4.34
CA MET A 37 -14.99 16.05 -4.24
C MET A 37 -14.15 17.29 -3.99
N ARG A 38 -13.98 18.10 -5.04
CA ARG A 38 -13.51 19.49 -4.91
C ARG A 38 -14.58 20.30 -4.19
N ARG A 39 -14.25 20.93 -3.07
CA ARG A 39 -14.99 22.10 -2.57
C ARG A 39 -14.05 23.24 -2.21
N THR A 40 -14.18 24.30 -2.99
CA THR A 40 -13.79 25.69 -2.75
C THR A 40 -14.49 26.26 -1.51
N GLY A 41 -13.80 27.08 -0.71
CA GLY A 41 -14.43 27.92 0.31
C GLY A 41 -13.43 28.72 1.16
N PHE A 42 -13.43 30.04 0.97
CA PHE A 42 -12.67 31.08 1.68
C PHE A 42 -13.07 31.27 3.16
N GLY A 43 -12.18 31.82 3.99
CA GLY A 43 -12.57 32.53 5.23
C GLY A 43 -11.42 32.83 6.22
N LEU A 44 -11.16 34.12 6.44
CA LEU A 44 -10.17 34.76 7.34
C LEU A 44 -10.51 34.67 8.85
N GLY A 45 -9.51 34.75 9.75
CA GLY A 45 -9.68 35.35 11.09
C GLY A 45 -8.86 34.82 12.29
N ALA A 46 -7.71 35.47 12.55
CA ALA A 46 -7.00 35.79 13.82
C ALA A 46 -7.03 34.92 15.12
N ALA A 47 -5.81 34.53 15.54
CA ALA A 47 -5.10 34.66 16.84
C ALA A 47 -5.73 34.24 18.21
N ALA A 48 -5.03 33.36 18.95
CA ALA A 48 -4.31 33.63 20.22
C ALA A 48 -3.81 32.33 20.92
N ALA A 49 -2.73 32.45 21.69
CA ALA A 49 -1.88 31.37 22.21
C ALA A 49 -2.33 30.67 23.50
N ALA A 50 -1.85 29.44 23.74
CA ALA A 50 -1.49 28.92 25.07
C ALA A 50 -0.53 27.71 24.96
N ALA A 51 0.36 27.60 25.94
CA ALA A 51 1.63 26.89 25.93
C ALA A 51 1.58 25.39 26.24
N ALA A 52 2.75 24.76 26.03
CA ALA A 52 3.07 23.34 26.06
C ALA A 52 3.03 22.65 27.43
N VAL A 53 2.82 21.32 27.40
CA VAL A 53 3.38 20.38 28.37
C VAL A 53 3.92 19.18 27.58
N ALA A 54 5.24 18.98 27.65
CA ALA A 54 5.90 17.78 27.13
C ALA A 54 6.10 16.78 28.27
N PHE A 55 5.71 15.52 28.06
CA PHE A 55 6.22 14.39 28.81
C PHE A 55 6.59 13.28 27.83
N ALA A 56 7.88 12.95 27.81
CA ALA A 56 8.44 11.82 27.12
C ALA A 56 8.26 10.57 28.00
N THR A 57 7.73 9.48 27.42
CA THR A 57 8.03 8.13 27.90
C THR A 57 8.37 7.26 26.70
N ILE A 58 9.64 6.85 26.69
CA ILE A 58 10.35 6.02 25.72
C ILE A 58 9.77 4.60 25.75
N GLY A 59 9.48 4.04 24.57
CA GLY A 59 9.19 2.63 24.38
C GLY A 59 10.17 2.06 23.34
N THR A 60 11.07 1.19 23.79
CA THR A 60 12.11 0.53 23.00
C THR A 60 11.52 -0.51 22.05
N GLY A 61 11.86 -0.47 20.75
CA GLY A 61 11.38 -1.51 19.82
C GLY A 61 11.71 -1.39 18.33
N VAL A 62 13.00 -1.28 17.98
CA VAL A 62 13.68 -1.78 16.76
C VAL A 62 13.06 -1.51 15.37
N GLY A 63 13.67 -0.57 14.63
CA GLY A 63 13.67 -0.55 13.15
C GLY A 63 13.56 0.84 12.53
N GLY A 64 14.68 1.58 12.42
CA GLY A 64 14.75 2.87 11.72
C GLY A 64 14.11 4.02 12.48
N GLU A 65 14.65 4.36 13.66
CA GLU A 65 14.11 5.39 14.55
C GLU A 65 13.95 6.74 13.85
N ALA A 66 12.69 7.16 13.68
CA ALA A 66 12.36 8.56 13.53
C ALA A 66 12.95 9.30 14.74
N LEU A 67 13.99 10.10 14.51
CA LEU A 67 14.60 10.89 15.57
C LEU A 67 13.53 11.82 16.16
N PRO A 68 13.44 11.95 17.50
CA PRO A 68 12.51 12.88 18.10
C PRO A 68 12.81 14.29 17.58
N ALA A 69 11.79 14.96 17.05
CA ALA A 69 11.93 16.33 16.57
C ALA A 69 12.44 17.21 17.73
N GLY A 70 13.53 17.95 17.48
CA GLY A 70 14.08 18.90 18.45
C GLY A 70 13.05 19.95 18.86
N PRO A 71 13.21 20.59 20.03
CA PRO A 71 12.30 21.66 20.45
C PRO A 71 12.27 22.77 19.39
N PRO A 72 11.08 23.27 19.02
CA PRO A 72 10.97 24.28 17.98
C PRO A 72 11.70 25.55 18.42
N THR A 73 12.65 26.01 17.60
CA THR A 73 13.23 27.33 17.76
C THR A 73 12.16 28.36 17.42
N SER A 74 11.79 29.15 18.43
CA SER A 74 10.88 30.27 18.26
C SER A 74 11.61 31.40 17.53
N SER A 75 11.32 31.58 16.25
CA SER A 75 11.43 32.90 15.62
C SER A 75 10.58 32.96 14.35
N SER A 76 9.62 33.89 14.39
CA SER A 76 8.80 34.34 13.28
C SER A 76 9.59 35.32 12.41
N SER A 77 9.80 35.02 11.13
CA SER A 77 9.78 36.00 10.02
C SER A 77 10.22 35.38 8.68
N ALA A 78 9.29 35.34 7.72
CA ALA A 78 9.52 35.43 6.27
C ALA A 78 10.36 34.33 5.55
N SER A 79 10.06 33.05 5.77
CA SER A 79 10.12 31.96 4.76
C SER A 79 9.30 30.74 5.23
N ASP A 80 8.22 31.06 5.95
CA ASP A 80 7.49 30.27 6.94
C ASP A 80 6.40 29.40 6.30
N GLN A 81 6.70 28.76 5.17
CA GLN A 81 5.67 28.05 4.40
C GLN A 81 5.41 26.68 5.00
N ARG A 82 4.65 26.69 6.10
CA ARG A 82 4.00 25.48 6.62
C ARG A 82 3.02 24.99 5.58
N VAL A 83 3.15 23.74 5.18
CA VAL A 83 2.25 23.12 4.20
C VAL A 83 1.54 21.98 4.88
N SER A 84 0.21 21.95 4.77
CA SER A 84 -0.58 20.92 5.42
C SER A 84 -1.63 20.35 4.48
N ALA A 85 -1.85 19.05 4.61
CA ALA A 85 -2.87 18.32 3.88
C ALA A 85 -3.81 17.59 4.85
N ALA A 86 -5.09 17.55 4.50
CA ALA A 86 -6.15 16.91 5.26
C ALA A 86 -6.45 15.51 4.70
N LEU A 87 -6.43 14.49 5.55
CA LEU A 87 -6.62 13.08 5.20
C LEU A 87 -7.92 12.55 5.81
N PHE A 88 -8.51 11.55 5.16
CA PHE A 88 -9.79 10.93 5.49
C PHE A 88 -10.87 11.98 5.80
N ASP A 89 -11.19 12.79 4.79
CA ASP A 89 -12.19 13.88 4.86
C ASP A 89 -11.92 14.89 6.00
N GLY A 90 -10.64 15.10 6.34
CA GLY A 90 -10.21 16.06 7.36
C GLY A 90 -10.28 15.55 8.80
N ALA A 91 -10.52 14.25 9.00
CA ALA A 91 -10.39 13.60 10.29
C ALA A 91 -8.93 13.60 10.80
N TRP A 92 -7.96 13.70 9.89
CA TRP A 92 -6.54 13.78 10.21
C TRP A 92 -5.85 14.81 9.33
N SER A 93 -4.69 15.28 9.77
CA SER A 93 -3.82 16.08 8.89
C SER A 93 -2.35 15.91 9.20
N VAL A 94 -1.54 16.11 8.16
CA VAL A 94 -0.09 16.15 8.22
C VAL A 94 0.35 17.56 7.86
N GLU A 95 1.34 18.08 8.56
CA GLU A 95 1.94 19.38 8.31
C GLU A 95 3.46 19.26 8.20
N VAL A 96 4.01 19.79 7.12
CA VAL A 96 5.45 19.97 6.91
C VAL A 96 5.82 21.36 7.39
N ARG A 97 6.84 21.42 8.25
CA ARG A 97 7.47 22.66 8.71
C ARG A 97 8.93 22.67 8.30
N PRO A 98 9.49 23.83 7.97
CA PRO A 98 10.94 23.95 7.81
C PRO A 98 11.68 23.35 9.02
N GLY A 99 12.68 22.52 8.72
CA GLY A 99 13.56 21.91 9.70
C GLY A 99 14.89 22.63 9.83
N ALA A 100 15.69 22.21 10.80
CA ALA A 100 17.09 22.59 10.93
C ALA A 100 17.90 21.29 11.14
N PRO A 101 18.64 20.80 10.14
CA PRO A 101 18.96 21.42 8.84
C PRO A 101 17.80 21.42 7.82
N ALA A 102 17.91 22.24 6.76
CA ALA A 102 16.81 22.55 5.83
C ALA A 102 16.33 21.34 5.00
N ASP A 103 17.19 20.33 4.84
CA ASP A 103 16.94 19.06 4.15
C ASP A 103 16.17 18.03 5.00
N GLN A 104 15.91 18.34 6.27
CA GLN A 104 15.16 17.47 7.19
C GLN A 104 13.98 18.22 7.82
N PRO A 105 12.88 18.41 7.08
CA PRO A 105 11.72 19.13 7.61
C PRO A 105 11.12 18.41 8.82
N ASN A 106 10.53 19.21 9.71
CA ASN A 106 9.76 18.71 10.82
C ASN A 106 8.33 18.41 10.34
N ILE A 107 7.91 17.17 10.51
CA ILE A 107 6.56 16.70 10.23
C ILE A 107 5.77 16.70 11.53
N VAL A 108 4.55 17.22 11.48
CA VAL A 108 3.63 17.22 12.62
C VAL A 108 2.32 16.56 12.21
N PHE A 109 1.87 15.65 13.06
CA PHE A 109 0.66 14.86 12.86
C PHE A 109 -0.47 15.39 13.75
N TYR A 110 -1.67 15.48 13.17
CA TYR A 110 -2.83 16.06 13.82
C TYR A 110 -4.07 15.18 13.68
N LYS A 111 -4.88 15.16 14.74
CA LYS A 111 -6.29 14.77 14.68
C LYS A 111 -7.13 16.00 14.35
N GLY A 112 -8.02 15.87 13.38
CA GLY A 112 -8.78 16.96 12.79
C GLY A 112 -7.99 17.77 11.76
N SER A 113 -8.61 18.84 11.27
CA SER A 113 -8.04 19.76 10.28
C SER A 113 -8.44 21.22 10.58
N GLY A 114 -7.72 22.20 10.01
CA GLY A 114 -7.99 23.62 10.23
C GLY A 114 -7.74 24.09 11.67
N ALA A 115 -8.67 24.86 12.22
CA ALA A 115 -8.54 25.48 13.55
C ALA A 115 -8.77 24.53 14.73
N THR A 116 -9.33 23.34 14.48
CA THR A 116 -9.71 22.37 15.54
C THR A 116 -8.72 21.22 15.66
N ARG A 117 -7.47 21.42 15.23
CA ARG A 117 -6.44 20.39 15.20
C ARG A 117 -5.88 20.11 16.60
N GLN A 118 -5.84 18.83 16.97
CA GLN A 118 -5.10 18.36 18.12
C GLN A 118 -3.79 17.71 17.65
N GLN A 119 -2.65 18.21 18.12
CA GLN A 119 -1.35 17.60 17.81
C GLN A 119 -1.24 16.23 18.46
N LEU A 120 -0.79 15.24 17.69
CA LEU A 120 -0.62 13.86 18.13
C LEU A 120 0.85 13.55 18.37
N ALA A 121 1.69 13.85 17.38
CA ALA A 121 3.11 13.55 17.38
C ALA A 121 3.84 14.42 16.33
N GLY A 122 5.17 14.29 16.27
CA GLY A 122 5.97 14.83 15.19
C GLY A 122 7.22 13.98 14.95
N SER A 123 7.76 14.08 13.74
CA SER A 123 8.95 13.35 13.28
C SER A 123 9.78 14.24 12.35
N SER A 124 11.00 13.84 12.03
CA SER A 124 11.66 14.32 10.82
C SER A 124 11.29 13.45 9.62
N ALA A 125 11.46 13.97 8.40
CA ALA A 125 11.30 13.21 7.16
C ALA A 125 12.44 13.48 6.19
N SER A 126 12.64 12.56 5.26
CA SER A 126 13.48 12.71 4.07
C SER A 126 12.61 12.57 2.83
N ALA A 127 12.89 13.33 1.78
CA ALA A 127 12.12 13.34 0.55
C ALA A 127 12.21 12.01 -0.23
N ASP A 128 13.13 11.12 0.15
CA ASP A 128 13.35 9.82 -0.50
C ASP A 128 12.69 8.65 0.24
N VAL A 129 12.04 8.89 1.38
CA VAL A 129 11.53 7.83 2.27
C VAL A 129 10.05 7.99 2.58
N VAL A 130 9.37 6.86 2.74
CA VAL A 130 8.07 6.79 3.38
C VAL A 130 8.29 6.68 4.88
N SER A 131 7.83 7.68 5.62
CA SER A 131 7.91 7.72 7.08
C SER A 131 6.50 7.65 7.65
N MET A 132 6.22 6.63 8.45
CA MET A 132 4.91 6.40 9.07
C MET A 132 5.04 6.35 10.59
N GLY A 133 4.08 6.92 11.31
CA GLY A 133 4.05 6.90 12.77
C GLY A 133 2.64 6.76 13.35
N THR A 134 2.56 6.19 14.56
CA THR A 134 1.36 6.13 15.40
C THR A 134 1.46 7.21 16.47
N GLY A 135 0.76 8.32 16.32
CA GLY A 135 0.64 9.29 17.40
C GLY A 135 -0.28 8.75 18.51
N SER A 136 0.00 9.10 19.77
CA SER A 136 -0.93 8.81 20.86
C SER A 136 -2.28 9.51 20.58
N GLY A 137 -3.39 8.74 20.64
CA GLY A 137 -4.72 9.23 20.28
C GLY A 137 -5.12 9.10 18.80
N ALA A 138 -4.27 8.48 17.97
CA ALA A 138 -4.57 8.16 16.57
C ALA A 138 -5.38 6.86 16.37
N GLU A 139 -5.64 6.10 17.44
CA GLU A 139 -6.39 4.82 17.51
C GLU A 139 -6.67 4.15 16.14
N GLY A 140 -5.76 3.27 15.72
CA GLY A 140 -5.91 2.52 14.47
C GLY A 140 -5.48 3.26 13.21
N VAL A 141 -4.92 4.47 13.33
CA VAL A 141 -4.42 5.26 12.21
C VAL A 141 -2.92 5.49 12.33
N MET A 142 -2.21 5.23 11.24
CA MET A 142 -0.83 5.66 11.04
C MET A 142 -0.82 6.86 10.10
N LEU A 143 -0.07 7.89 10.45
CA LEU A 143 0.10 9.10 9.65
C LEU A 143 1.56 9.24 9.27
N GLY A 144 1.81 9.82 8.10
CA GLY A 144 3.15 9.86 7.56
C GLY A 144 3.30 10.78 6.37
N THR A 145 4.51 10.75 5.83
CA THR A 145 4.87 11.39 4.57
C THR A 145 5.50 10.38 3.64
N ALA A 146 5.32 10.59 2.34
CA ALA A 146 6.01 9.87 1.28
C ALA A 146 6.61 10.88 0.29
N PRO A 147 7.53 10.44 -0.59
CA PRO A 147 8.02 11.26 -1.70
C PRO A 147 6.86 11.80 -2.55
N ALA A 148 6.98 13.04 -3.05
CA ALA A 148 5.93 13.67 -3.86
C ALA A 148 5.63 12.91 -5.17
N ASP A 149 6.60 12.15 -5.69
CA ASP A 149 6.49 11.37 -6.92
C ASP A 149 6.00 9.92 -6.70
N ALA A 150 5.77 9.50 -5.45
CA ALA A 150 5.20 8.20 -5.15
C ALA A 150 3.75 8.09 -5.67
N ASP A 151 3.44 7.05 -6.44
CA ASP A 151 2.17 6.88 -7.14
C ASP A 151 1.31 5.76 -6.53
N GLN A 152 1.90 4.57 -6.37
CA GLN A 152 1.23 3.42 -5.77
C GLN A 152 1.91 3.01 -4.47
N PHE A 153 1.13 2.41 -3.57
CA PHE A 153 1.59 1.96 -2.27
C PHE A 153 0.99 0.59 -1.95
N LEU A 154 1.78 -0.23 -1.25
CA LEU A 154 1.40 -1.50 -0.67
C LEU A 154 1.87 -1.52 0.78
N THR A 155 0.91 -1.57 1.71
CA THR A 155 1.18 -1.77 3.12
C THR A 155 1.52 -3.24 3.38
N ILE A 156 2.64 -3.48 4.06
CA ILE A 156 3.05 -4.80 4.50
C ILE A 156 2.74 -4.94 5.99
N THR A 157 2.06 -6.03 6.33
CA THR A 157 1.73 -6.39 7.71
C THR A 157 2.31 -7.75 8.07
N ARG A 158 2.52 -8.01 9.36
CA ARG A 158 2.94 -9.31 9.87
C ARG A 158 1.86 -10.38 9.62
N ASP A 159 2.30 -11.64 9.63
CA ASP A 159 1.42 -12.80 9.62
C ASP A 159 0.43 -12.75 10.79
N GLY A 160 -0.83 -13.10 10.52
CA GLY A 160 -1.90 -13.04 11.52
C GLY A 160 -2.65 -11.71 11.58
N PHE A 161 -2.29 -10.72 10.74
CA PHE A 161 -3.08 -9.53 10.50
C PHE A 161 -4.52 -9.90 10.11
N LYS A 162 -5.50 -9.21 10.70
CA LYS A 162 -6.93 -9.35 10.43
C LYS A 162 -7.54 -8.00 10.09
N GLY A 163 -8.52 -8.02 9.19
CA GLY A 163 -9.22 -6.81 8.74
C GLY A 163 -8.65 -6.23 7.44
N GLY A 164 -9.17 -5.06 7.05
CA GLY A 164 -8.66 -4.26 5.95
C GLY A 164 -7.80 -3.11 6.44
N VAL A 165 -6.99 -2.59 5.51
CA VAL A 165 -6.31 -1.30 5.66
C VAL A 165 -6.88 -0.38 4.59
N SER A 166 -7.41 0.76 5.01
CA SER A 166 -7.77 1.86 4.11
C SER A 166 -6.59 2.81 4.03
N GLN A 167 -6.29 3.29 2.83
CA GLN A 167 -5.23 4.27 2.60
C GLN A 167 -5.81 5.55 2.02
N ASP A 168 -5.26 6.68 2.44
CA ASP A 168 -5.49 7.99 1.82
C ASP A 168 -4.15 8.70 1.62
N THR A 169 -4.02 9.42 0.50
CA THR A 169 -2.85 10.22 0.17
C THR A 169 -3.26 11.58 -0.35
N GLN A 170 -2.52 12.61 0.02
CA GLN A 170 -2.78 13.97 -0.41
C GLN A 170 -1.47 14.71 -0.70
N PRO A 171 -1.38 15.45 -1.81
CA PRO A 171 -0.18 16.23 -2.09
C PRO A 171 0.04 17.29 -1.01
N LEU A 172 1.30 17.63 -0.74
CA LEU A 172 1.70 18.78 0.07
C LEU A 172 2.35 19.81 -0.88
N PRO A 173 1.57 20.73 -1.48
CA PRO A 173 2.03 21.57 -2.57
C PRO A 173 3.20 22.48 -2.18
N GLY A 174 4.21 22.56 -3.05
CA GLY A 174 5.42 23.35 -2.80
C GLY A 174 6.44 22.64 -1.90
N THR A 175 6.26 21.34 -1.67
CA THR A 175 7.22 20.48 -0.97
C THR A 175 7.52 19.24 -1.80
N ASP A 176 8.60 18.52 -1.47
CA ASP A 176 8.95 17.24 -2.09
C ASP A 176 8.22 16.05 -1.44
N PHE A 177 7.10 16.32 -0.75
CA PHE A 177 6.34 15.32 -0.01
C PHE A 177 4.88 15.23 -0.45
N GLN A 178 4.28 14.09 -0.14
CA GLN A 178 2.83 13.93 0.00
C GLN A 178 2.51 13.36 1.38
N ALA A 179 1.35 13.71 1.91
CA ALA A 179 0.84 13.17 3.15
C ALA A 179 0.21 11.80 2.89
N VAL A 180 0.48 10.83 3.77
CA VAL A 180 -0.06 9.46 3.67
C VAL A 180 -0.70 9.09 4.99
N ALA A 181 -1.86 8.42 4.93
CA ALA A 181 -2.51 7.83 6.09
C ALA A 181 -2.92 6.38 5.80
N LEU A 182 -2.72 5.53 6.80
CA LEU A 182 -3.22 4.15 6.83
C LEU A 182 -4.19 4.02 7.99
N LYS A 183 -5.43 3.60 7.72
CA LYS A 183 -6.45 3.32 8.72
C LYS A 183 -6.72 1.82 8.74
N PHE A 184 -6.42 1.19 9.86
CA PHE A 184 -6.65 -0.22 10.13
C PHE A 184 -8.09 -0.39 10.61
N ASP A 185 -8.83 -1.35 10.05
CA ASP A 185 -10.20 -1.65 10.48
C ASP A 185 -10.25 -2.06 11.97
N GLU A 186 -9.21 -2.78 12.42
CA GLU A 186 -9.00 -3.14 13.82
C GLU A 186 -7.86 -2.28 14.40
N PRO A 187 -8.13 -1.37 15.35
CA PRO A 187 -7.14 -0.40 15.82
C PRO A 187 -5.85 -0.99 16.40
N GLY A 188 -5.93 -2.15 17.08
CA GLY A 188 -4.76 -2.83 17.61
C GLY A 188 -3.79 -3.34 16.53
N GLN A 189 -4.24 -3.49 15.29
CA GLN A 189 -3.42 -4.04 14.20
C GLN A 189 -2.36 -3.07 13.67
N THR A 190 -2.33 -1.80 14.12
CA THR A 190 -1.24 -0.88 13.76
C THR A 190 0.12 -1.41 14.18
N GLU A 191 0.19 -2.20 15.26
CA GLU A 191 1.44 -2.83 15.72
C GLU A 191 1.98 -3.89 14.75
N ASN A 192 1.12 -4.41 13.87
CA ASN A 192 1.46 -5.39 12.85
C ASN A 192 1.95 -4.75 11.55
N TYR A 193 1.97 -3.42 11.44
CA TYR A 193 2.65 -2.74 10.35
C TYR A 193 4.13 -3.14 10.33
N VAL A 194 4.63 -3.46 9.13
CA VAL A 194 6.03 -3.81 8.90
C VAL A 194 6.69 -2.78 8.00
N ASP A 195 6.07 -2.48 6.86
CA ASP A 195 6.70 -1.68 5.82
C ASP A 195 5.64 -1.09 4.86
N THR A 196 6.06 -0.12 4.06
CA THR A 196 5.31 0.39 2.91
C THR A 196 6.19 0.31 1.67
N ILE A 197 5.78 -0.51 0.73
CA ILE A 197 6.44 -0.61 -0.58
C ILE A 197 5.68 0.32 -1.52
N TRP A 198 6.40 1.08 -2.35
CA TRP A 198 5.80 2.09 -3.22
C TRP A 198 6.44 2.11 -4.60
N THR A 199 5.74 2.74 -5.55
CA THR A 199 6.26 2.99 -6.90
C THR A 199 6.24 4.46 -7.23
N ASN A 200 7.06 4.88 -8.20
CA ASN A 200 7.03 6.24 -8.76
C ASN A 200 6.63 6.23 -10.24
N ALA A 201 6.55 7.43 -10.83
CA ALA A 201 6.24 7.62 -12.25
C ALA A 201 7.26 6.99 -13.22
N ALA A 202 8.45 6.64 -12.75
CA ALA A 202 9.46 5.88 -13.52
C ALA A 202 9.30 4.36 -13.37
N ASP A 203 8.20 3.91 -12.75
CA ASP A 203 7.89 2.51 -12.46
C ASP A 203 8.93 1.81 -11.57
N GLU A 204 9.77 2.56 -10.86
CA GLU A 204 10.71 2.00 -9.88
C GLU A 204 9.94 1.52 -8.66
N VAL A 205 10.26 0.34 -8.13
CA VAL A 205 9.67 -0.15 -6.88
C VAL A 205 10.68 0.04 -5.76
N ARG A 206 10.24 0.66 -4.66
CA ARG A 206 11.09 1.04 -3.53
C ARG A 206 10.45 0.60 -2.21
N SER A 207 11.29 0.25 -1.24
CA SER A 207 10.88 0.06 0.17
C SER A 207 10.64 1.41 0.86
N ALA A 208 10.12 1.40 2.10
CA ALA A 208 9.86 2.64 2.82
C ALA A 208 11.12 3.48 3.04
N ASN A 209 12.29 2.86 3.18
CA ASN A 209 13.57 3.58 3.31
C ASN A 209 14.13 4.13 1.96
N GLY A 210 13.37 4.05 0.87
CA GLY A 210 13.77 4.56 -0.45
C GLY A 210 14.67 3.62 -1.26
N THR A 211 15.06 2.46 -0.70
CA THR A 211 15.91 1.49 -1.40
C THR A 211 15.16 0.88 -2.58
N MET A 212 15.80 0.87 -3.75
CA MET A 212 15.25 0.21 -4.94
C MET A 212 15.23 -1.30 -4.76
N LEU A 213 14.06 -1.91 -4.96
CA LEU A 213 13.87 -3.35 -4.83
C LEU A 213 14.20 -4.07 -6.15
N PRO A 214 14.68 -5.33 -6.10
CA PRO A 214 14.77 -6.18 -7.28
C PRO A 214 13.40 -6.33 -7.94
N THR A 215 13.31 -5.90 -9.19
CA THR A 215 12.05 -5.82 -9.93
C THR A 215 12.19 -6.34 -11.35
N VAL A 216 11.09 -6.85 -11.90
CA VAL A 216 11.04 -7.26 -13.30
C VAL A 216 9.63 -7.07 -13.87
N PRO A 217 9.49 -6.54 -15.10
CA PRO A 217 8.19 -6.48 -15.76
C PRO A 217 7.70 -7.89 -16.11
N ILE A 218 6.44 -8.15 -15.83
CA ILE A 218 5.73 -9.39 -16.15
C ILE A 218 4.52 -9.09 -17.07
N ALA A 219 3.49 -9.93 -17.07
CA ALA A 219 2.36 -9.80 -17.98
C ALA A 219 1.68 -8.41 -17.89
N GLY A 220 1.25 -7.86 -19.03
CA GLY A 220 0.41 -6.66 -19.06
C GLY A 220 1.06 -5.36 -18.58
N GLY A 221 2.38 -5.34 -18.38
CA GLY A 221 3.10 -4.19 -17.79
C GLY A 221 3.16 -4.22 -16.26
N ASP A 222 2.61 -5.25 -15.62
CA ASP A 222 2.69 -5.43 -14.17
C ASP A 222 4.16 -5.60 -13.74
N ARG A 223 4.49 -5.17 -12.53
CA ARG A 223 5.85 -5.26 -11.98
C ARG A 223 5.91 -6.21 -10.81
N PHE A 224 6.63 -7.31 -10.99
CA PHE A 224 6.99 -8.19 -9.89
C PHE A 224 8.17 -7.61 -9.11
N PHE A 225 8.15 -7.76 -7.79
CA PHE A 225 9.25 -7.38 -6.91
C PHE A 225 9.44 -8.35 -5.74
N ILE A 226 10.61 -8.25 -5.11
CA ILE A 226 10.91 -8.94 -3.84
C ILE A 226 11.41 -7.92 -2.83
N SER A 227 10.84 -7.93 -1.63
CA SER A 227 11.44 -7.30 -0.46
C SER A 227 11.87 -8.38 0.53
N ARG A 228 13.17 -8.67 0.58
CA ARG A 228 13.71 -9.67 1.53
C ARG A 228 13.67 -9.16 2.96
N GLU A 229 13.84 -7.85 3.15
CA GLU A 229 13.80 -7.20 4.46
C GLU A 229 12.41 -7.31 5.09
N SER A 230 11.36 -6.98 4.34
CA SER A 230 9.97 -7.13 4.79
C SER A 230 9.43 -8.56 4.62
N GLY A 231 10.24 -9.50 4.11
CA GLY A 231 9.89 -10.91 3.99
C GLY A 231 8.77 -11.22 2.99
N VAL A 232 8.61 -10.42 1.93
CA VAL A 232 7.51 -10.54 0.96
C VAL A 232 8.00 -10.57 -0.49
N MET A 233 7.18 -11.15 -1.36
CA MET A 233 7.14 -10.82 -2.78
C MET A 233 5.83 -10.12 -3.11
N GLY A 234 5.79 -9.42 -4.23
CA GLY A 234 4.55 -8.77 -4.65
C GLY A 234 4.54 -8.36 -6.10
N VAL A 235 3.39 -7.83 -6.50
CA VAL A 235 3.15 -7.27 -7.82
C VAL A 235 2.45 -5.94 -7.69
N PHE A 236 2.97 -4.93 -8.38
CA PHE A 236 2.20 -3.74 -8.73
C PHE A 236 1.53 -3.95 -10.09
N MET A 237 0.21 -3.80 -10.12
CA MET A 237 -0.57 -3.94 -11.34
C MET A 237 -0.50 -2.63 -12.14
N ALA A 238 -0.29 -2.77 -13.44
CA ALA A 238 -0.16 -1.66 -14.36
C ALA A 238 -1.38 -0.74 -14.37
N GLY A 239 -1.16 0.53 -14.71
CA GLY A 239 -2.23 1.51 -14.87
C GLY A 239 -2.94 1.89 -13.58
N GLY A 240 -2.25 1.85 -12.44
CA GLY A 240 -2.83 2.34 -11.18
C GLY A 240 -3.82 1.37 -10.52
N ARG A 241 -3.92 0.11 -10.98
CA ARG A 241 -4.95 -0.86 -10.52
C ARG A 241 -4.71 -1.43 -9.12
N GLY A 242 -3.64 -0.98 -8.46
CA GLY A 242 -3.23 -1.41 -7.13
C GLY A 242 -2.13 -2.46 -7.22
N GLY A 243 -2.08 -3.35 -6.24
CA GLY A 243 -1.11 -4.44 -6.21
C GLY A 243 -1.47 -5.47 -5.16
N SER A 244 -0.63 -6.49 -5.05
CA SER A 244 -0.78 -7.54 -4.05
C SER A 244 0.59 -7.97 -3.57
N THR A 245 0.67 -8.41 -2.32
CA THR A 245 1.87 -9.01 -1.76
C THR A 245 1.55 -10.38 -1.17
N ARG A 246 2.60 -11.17 -0.97
CA ARG A 246 2.55 -12.45 -0.27
C ARG A 246 3.83 -12.64 0.54
N PRO A 247 3.75 -13.13 1.79
CA PRO A 247 4.92 -13.56 2.54
C PRO A 247 5.75 -14.59 1.76
N LEU A 248 7.06 -14.47 1.85
CA LEU A 248 7.99 -15.44 1.29
C LEU A 248 7.85 -16.78 2.02
N SER A 249 7.70 -17.85 1.26
CA SER A 249 7.71 -19.21 1.79
C SER A 249 9.11 -19.59 2.26
N ARG A 250 9.18 -20.52 3.23
CA ARG A 250 10.43 -21.20 3.61
C ARG A 250 10.83 -22.28 2.60
N LYS A 251 9.96 -22.62 1.65
CA LYS A 251 10.23 -23.58 0.57
C LYS A 251 11.10 -22.93 -0.52
N ALA A 252 11.54 -23.75 -1.48
CA ALA A 252 12.31 -23.28 -2.63
C ALA A 252 11.50 -22.31 -3.52
N THR A 253 10.17 -22.43 -3.52
CA THR A 253 9.28 -21.59 -4.32
C THR A 253 8.28 -20.83 -3.46
N THR A 254 7.91 -19.63 -3.91
CA THR A 254 6.77 -18.87 -3.39
C THR A 254 5.90 -18.48 -4.56
N THR A 255 4.61 -18.84 -4.52
CA THR A 255 3.66 -18.54 -5.60
C THR A 255 2.58 -17.60 -5.09
N MET A 256 2.26 -16.58 -5.88
CA MET A 256 1.09 -15.75 -5.68
C MET A 256 0.21 -15.79 -6.92
N GLY A 257 -1.08 -15.55 -6.70
CA GLY A 257 -2.04 -15.30 -7.75
C GLY A 257 -2.71 -13.96 -7.50
N TYR A 258 -3.00 -13.24 -8.58
CA TYR A 258 -3.74 -11.99 -8.54
C TYR A 258 -4.54 -11.86 -9.83
N GLY A 259 -5.65 -11.13 -9.76
CA GLY A 259 -6.54 -10.98 -10.89
C GLY A 259 -7.86 -10.39 -10.51
N GLU A 260 -8.75 -10.31 -11.48
CA GLU A 260 -10.07 -9.72 -11.30
C GLU A 260 -11.15 -10.63 -11.89
N ARG A 261 -12.30 -10.60 -11.23
CA ARG A 261 -13.56 -11.06 -11.79
C ARG A 261 -14.41 -9.84 -12.13
N PRO A 262 -14.64 -9.53 -13.42
CA PRO A 262 -15.63 -8.56 -13.81
C PRO A 262 -17.04 -9.07 -13.49
N ASP A 263 -17.97 -8.16 -13.23
CA ASP A 263 -19.39 -8.51 -13.05
C ASP A 263 -19.90 -9.22 -14.31
N ASN A 264 -20.45 -10.42 -14.15
CA ASN A 264 -20.91 -11.29 -15.24
C ASN A 264 -19.83 -11.65 -16.29
N GLY A 265 -18.54 -11.48 -15.95
CA GLY A 265 -17.41 -11.80 -16.82
C GLY A 265 -16.64 -13.05 -16.40
N ALA A 266 -15.78 -13.53 -17.30
CA ALA A 266 -14.81 -14.57 -16.99
C ALA A 266 -13.76 -14.06 -16.00
N TRP A 267 -13.26 -14.93 -15.15
CA TRP A 267 -12.06 -14.66 -14.36
C TRP A 267 -10.88 -14.41 -15.28
N ALA A 268 -10.09 -13.37 -14.99
CA ALA A 268 -8.78 -13.17 -15.55
C ALA A 268 -7.76 -13.18 -14.40
N TRP A 269 -6.85 -14.16 -14.44
CA TRP A 269 -5.92 -14.44 -13.35
C TRP A 269 -4.49 -14.53 -13.86
N THR A 270 -3.56 -13.92 -13.14
CA THR A 270 -2.12 -14.09 -13.33
C THR A 270 -1.56 -14.79 -12.11
N SER A 271 -0.78 -15.85 -12.32
CA SER A 271 0.04 -16.43 -11.27
C SER A 271 1.50 -16.13 -11.54
N ALA A 272 2.21 -15.74 -10.49
CA ALA A 272 3.65 -15.50 -10.49
C ALA A 272 4.30 -16.33 -9.38
N THR A 273 5.38 -17.01 -9.71
CA THR A 273 6.17 -17.84 -8.80
C THR A 273 7.60 -17.35 -8.77
N LEU A 274 8.11 -17.05 -7.58
CA LEU A 274 9.52 -16.88 -7.31
C LEU A 274 10.20 -18.25 -7.22
N LEU A 275 11.28 -18.42 -7.97
CA LEU A 275 12.11 -19.61 -8.03
C LEU A 275 13.59 -19.27 -7.72
N PRO A 276 14.40 -20.29 -7.36
CA PRO A 276 15.84 -20.13 -7.23
C PRO A 276 16.51 -19.66 -8.52
N GLU A 277 17.68 -19.03 -8.39
CA GLU A 277 18.50 -18.57 -9.52
C GLU A 277 18.79 -19.71 -10.52
N GLY A 278 18.63 -19.41 -11.82
CA GLY A 278 18.91 -20.37 -12.89
C GLY A 278 17.83 -21.43 -13.10
N ALA A 279 16.69 -21.32 -12.42
CA ALA A 279 15.52 -22.17 -12.69
C ALA A 279 15.00 -21.96 -14.13
N ARG A 280 14.74 -23.06 -14.83
CA ARG A 280 14.28 -23.08 -16.22
C ARG A 280 13.24 -24.17 -16.48
N ASP A 281 12.73 -24.22 -17.69
CA ASP A 281 11.72 -25.20 -18.15
C ASP A 281 10.48 -25.24 -17.23
N VAL A 282 10.06 -24.08 -16.73
CA VAL A 282 9.02 -23.99 -15.71
C VAL A 282 7.64 -24.31 -16.31
N SER A 283 6.84 -25.09 -15.58
CA SER A 283 5.46 -25.41 -15.94
C SER A 283 4.54 -25.30 -14.72
N PHE A 284 3.33 -24.78 -14.95
CA PHE A 284 2.29 -24.67 -13.94
C PHE A 284 1.20 -25.70 -14.17
N THR A 285 0.78 -26.36 -13.09
CA THR A 285 -0.47 -27.15 -13.08
C THR A 285 -1.58 -26.27 -12.56
N TRP A 286 -2.57 -26.00 -13.40
CA TRP A 286 -3.72 -25.17 -13.06
C TRP A 286 -4.89 -26.02 -12.59
N ALA A 287 -5.60 -25.53 -11.57
CA ALA A 287 -6.95 -25.95 -11.23
C ALA A 287 -7.93 -24.86 -11.67
N HIS A 288 -9.13 -25.29 -12.07
CA HIS A 288 -10.26 -24.43 -12.49
C HIS A 288 -10.01 -23.52 -13.71
N ALA A 289 -8.82 -23.58 -14.33
CA ALA A 289 -8.56 -22.86 -15.56
C ALA A 289 -9.25 -23.54 -16.75
N GLN A 290 -10.01 -22.77 -17.53
CA GLN A 290 -10.52 -23.18 -18.84
C GLN A 290 -9.45 -23.00 -19.92
N THR A 291 -8.72 -21.88 -19.86
CA THR A 291 -7.59 -21.61 -20.75
C THR A 291 -6.44 -21.01 -19.95
N HIS A 292 -5.21 -21.24 -20.40
CA HIS A 292 -4.02 -20.62 -19.82
C HIS A 292 -2.95 -20.37 -20.88
N THR A 293 -2.07 -19.40 -20.62
CA THR A 293 -0.92 -19.11 -21.46
C THR A 293 0.22 -20.07 -21.15
N LYS A 294 1.23 -20.08 -22.03
CA LYS A 294 2.53 -20.67 -21.71
C LYS A 294 3.18 -19.88 -20.56
N VAL A 295 3.89 -20.59 -19.69
CA VAL A 295 4.69 -19.97 -18.63
C VAL A 295 5.88 -19.23 -19.24
N THR A 296 6.07 -17.98 -18.82
CA THR A 296 7.23 -17.16 -19.17
C THR A 296 8.12 -17.02 -17.95
N VAL A 297 9.43 -17.15 -18.14
CA VAL A 297 10.43 -16.98 -17.07
C VAL A 297 11.24 -15.71 -17.32
N LYS A 298 11.48 -14.95 -16.25
CA LYS A 298 12.26 -13.72 -16.26
C LYS A 298 13.24 -13.73 -15.07
N SER A 299 14.47 -13.30 -15.32
CA SER A 299 15.46 -13.18 -14.25
C SER A 299 15.28 -11.90 -13.45
N LEU A 300 15.42 -12.02 -12.14
CA LEU A 300 15.55 -10.91 -11.18
C LEU A 300 17.02 -10.65 -10.80
N GLY A 301 17.96 -11.37 -11.41
CA GLY A 301 19.38 -11.39 -11.03
C GLY A 301 19.67 -12.21 -9.78
N THR A 302 18.80 -12.19 -8.76
CA THR A 302 18.94 -12.97 -7.50
C THR A 302 18.03 -14.19 -7.40
N GLY A 303 17.33 -14.49 -8.49
CA GLY A 303 16.30 -15.52 -8.60
C GLY A 303 15.61 -15.43 -9.96
N GLU A 304 14.66 -16.34 -10.20
CA GLU A 304 13.83 -16.35 -11.41
C GLU A 304 12.37 -16.14 -11.04
N VAL A 305 11.63 -15.43 -11.89
CA VAL A 305 10.17 -15.32 -11.81
C VAL A 305 9.56 -16.02 -13.00
N ALA A 306 8.78 -17.05 -12.71
CA ALA A 306 7.89 -17.63 -13.68
C ALA A 306 6.50 -17.02 -13.54
N TYR A 307 5.84 -16.68 -14.63
CA TYR A 307 4.45 -16.25 -14.61
C TYR A 307 3.65 -16.83 -15.76
N GLY A 308 2.34 -16.95 -15.54
CA GLY A 308 1.38 -17.42 -16.53
C GLY A 308 0.00 -16.85 -16.23
N GLN A 309 -0.81 -16.68 -17.27
CA GLN A 309 -2.17 -16.18 -17.15
C GLN A 309 -3.16 -17.31 -17.41
N ALA A 310 -4.31 -17.26 -16.74
CA ALA A 310 -5.39 -18.22 -16.90
C ALA A 310 -6.75 -17.52 -16.81
N THR A 311 -7.75 -18.15 -17.41
CA THR A 311 -9.15 -17.72 -17.32
C THR A 311 -10.05 -18.86 -16.88
N ALA A 312 -11.15 -18.53 -16.21
CA ALA A 312 -12.21 -19.46 -15.83
C ALA A 312 -13.58 -18.82 -16.05
N PRO A 313 -14.67 -19.59 -16.25
CA PRO A 313 -16.01 -19.06 -16.26
C PRO A 313 -16.33 -18.31 -14.96
N GLY A 314 -17.09 -17.21 -15.06
CA GLY A 314 -17.42 -16.39 -13.90
C GLY A 314 -18.21 -17.12 -12.81
N THR A 315 -18.89 -18.22 -13.13
CA THR A 315 -19.68 -19.01 -12.17
C THR A 315 -18.85 -19.95 -11.30
N ASP A 316 -17.59 -20.19 -11.67
CA ASP A 316 -16.71 -21.17 -11.01
C ASP A 316 -15.74 -20.50 -10.03
N SER A 317 -15.04 -21.33 -9.25
CA SER A 317 -13.82 -20.92 -8.54
C SER A 317 -12.82 -20.35 -9.54
N GLY A 318 -12.15 -19.25 -9.17
CA GLY A 318 -11.13 -18.64 -10.04
C GLY A 318 -9.97 -19.60 -10.34
N PRO A 319 -9.22 -19.37 -11.45
CA PRO A 319 -8.04 -20.16 -11.77
C PRO A 319 -7.00 -20.07 -10.65
N LEU A 320 -6.38 -21.20 -10.32
CA LEU A 320 -5.29 -21.22 -9.35
C LEU A 320 -4.22 -22.23 -9.75
N VAL A 321 -2.95 -21.91 -9.49
CA VAL A 321 -1.85 -22.85 -9.69
C VAL A 321 -1.79 -23.76 -8.46
N THR A 322 -1.75 -25.07 -8.69
CA THR A 322 -1.67 -26.09 -7.63
C THR A 322 -0.29 -26.75 -7.54
N LYS A 323 0.48 -26.73 -8.63
CA LYS A 323 1.84 -27.27 -8.66
C LYS A 323 2.72 -26.46 -9.59
N VAL A 324 3.97 -26.30 -9.19
CA VAL A 324 5.04 -25.71 -10.00
C VAL A 324 6.13 -26.74 -10.18
N THR A 325 6.54 -26.95 -11.43
CA THR A 325 7.65 -27.85 -11.78
C THR A 325 8.69 -27.06 -12.54
N TRP A 326 9.98 -27.22 -12.20
CA TRP A 326 11.09 -26.53 -12.84
C TRP A 326 12.34 -27.40 -12.88
N THR A 327 13.30 -27.02 -13.71
CA THR A 327 14.64 -27.59 -13.75
C THR A 327 15.61 -26.60 -13.11
N ASP A 328 16.42 -27.02 -12.14
CA ASP A 328 17.38 -26.14 -11.48
C ASP A 328 18.65 -25.89 -12.31
N LYS A 329 19.55 -25.06 -11.77
CA LYS A 329 20.85 -24.76 -12.40
C LYS A 329 21.69 -26.01 -12.66
N ALA A 330 21.62 -27.03 -11.79
CA ALA A 330 22.32 -28.29 -11.93
C ALA A 330 21.67 -29.26 -12.94
N GLY A 331 20.47 -28.97 -13.44
CA GLY A 331 19.73 -29.82 -14.38
C GLY A 331 18.77 -30.79 -13.71
N THR A 332 18.55 -30.69 -12.40
CA THR A 332 17.62 -31.54 -11.65
C THR A 332 16.20 -31.00 -11.77
N ARG A 333 15.23 -31.89 -12.03
CA ARG A 333 13.80 -31.55 -12.09
C ARG A 333 13.19 -31.58 -10.68
N HIS A 334 12.52 -30.49 -10.31
CA HIS A 334 11.83 -30.32 -9.04
C HIS A 334 10.33 -30.12 -9.25
N THR A 335 9.53 -30.45 -8.25
CA THR A 335 8.09 -30.17 -8.23
C THR A 335 7.67 -29.79 -6.82
N ASP A 336 7.07 -28.61 -6.69
CA ASP A 336 6.47 -28.12 -5.45
C ASP A 336 4.94 -28.04 -5.62
N ALA A 337 4.23 -28.48 -4.59
CA ALA A 337 2.82 -28.13 -4.43
C ALA A 337 2.69 -26.66 -3.99
N VAL A 338 1.74 -25.96 -4.58
CA VAL A 338 1.39 -24.57 -4.22
C VAL A 338 0.36 -24.59 -3.12
N GLU A 339 0.60 -23.79 -2.09
CA GLU A 339 -0.26 -23.59 -0.92
C GLU A 339 -1.05 -22.29 -0.98
#